data_AF-X1SIG7-F1
#
_entry.id   AF-X1SIG7-F1
#
_cell.length_a   1.000
_cell.length_b   1.000
_cell.length_c   1.000
_cell.angle_alpha   90.00
_cell.angle_beta   90.00
_cell.angle_gamma   90.00
#
_symmetry.space_group_name_H-M   'P 1'
#
loop_
_entity.id
_entity.type
_entity.pdbx_description
1 polymer ?
#
loop_
_entity_poly.entity_id
_entity_poly.type
_entity_poly.pdbx_seq_one_letter_code
_entity_poly.pdbx_strand_id
1 'polypeptide(L)'
;MSRAKDLRKKQQKKRPGHTPLAKHRRYGSTLLSPMSEAKVETIHWDRDLLPEHLWIAGLADVYSIDTAHQKFSEFLDIVDAYIPSGSYAFGYISDFDLVPADRRDEFWSKHESQIQELFHKPIGRILAFYPDNPASWLVSRTLIEREGPLDPTVELNRLRTMIVSLLPGKDDYAGHIRAIPLGRVFKHKLIHMPRDLPVVKLLPKYKANSRI
;
A
#
# COMPACT_ATOMS: atom_id res chain seq x y z
N MET A 1 43.90 -26.12 -29.72
CA MET A 1 44.37 -24.75 -29.40
C MET A 1 43.93 -23.82 -30.53
N SER A 2 42.94 -22.95 -30.27
CA SER A 2 43.06 -21.47 -30.31
C SER A 2 42.96 -20.88 -31.73
N ARG A 3 42.10 -19.92 -32.09
CA ARG A 3 41.16 -19.03 -31.38
C ARG A 3 40.27 -18.42 -32.48
N ALA A 4 38.95 -18.59 -32.41
CA ALA A 4 38.02 -17.81 -33.21
C ALA A 4 37.98 -16.38 -32.67
N LYS A 5 38.36 -15.39 -33.48
CA LYS A 5 38.16 -13.96 -33.20
C LYS A 5 36.82 -13.53 -33.79
N ASP A 6 35.74 -13.78 -33.06
CA ASP A 6 34.43 -13.21 -33.37
C ASP A 6 34.19 -11.95 -32.51
N LEU A 7 34.56 -10.80 -33.06
CA LEU A 7 34.23 -9.48 -32.51
C LEU A 7 32.80 -9.09 -32.90
N ARG A 8 31.80 -9.67 -32.23
CA ARG A 8 30.43 -9.13 -32.24
C ARG A 8 30.26 -8.12 -31.10
N LYS A 9 30.55 -6.85 -31.40
CA LYS A 9 30.10 -5.69 -30.60
C LYS A 9 28.57 -5.67 -30.56
N LYS A 10 27.96 -6.19 -29.50
CA LYS A 10 26.54 -5.93 -29.18
C LYS A 10 26.40 -4.45 -28.80
N GLN A 11 25.91 -3.64 -29.74
CA GLN A 11 25.45 -2.29 -29.45
C GLN A 11 24.26 -2.37 -28.48
N GLN A 12 24.48 -2.01 -27.22
CA GLN A 12 23.41 -1.71 -26.28
C GLN A 12 22.66 -0.47 -26.79
N LYS A 13 21.49 -0.67 -27.40
CA LYS A 13 20.54 0.42 -27.69
C LYS A 13 20.09 1.02 -26.36
N LYS A 14 20.67 2.16 -25.97
CA LYS A 14 20.13 3.04 -24.93
C LYS A 14 18.69 3.37 -25.32
N ARG A 15 17.71 2.87 -24.56
CA ARG A 15 16.32 3.30 -24.72
C ARG A 15 16.27 4.78 -24.32
N PRO A 16 15.84 5.70 -25.20
CA PRO A 16 15.68 7.09 -24.81
C PRO A 16 14.61 7.17 -23.72
N GLY A 17 14.89 7.94 -22.66
CA GLY A 17 13.95 8.22 -21.56
C GLY A 17 12.73 9.07 -21.98
N HIS A 18 12.59 9.34 -23.28
CA HIS A 18 11.44 9.98 -23.89
C HIS A 18 10.83 9.06 -24.93
N THR A 19 9.50 9.01 -24.97
CA THR A 19 8.74 8.35 -26.03
C THR A 19 8.94 9.17 -27.31
N PRO A 20 9.71 8.70 -28.31
CA PRO A 20 9.95 9.49 -29.50
C PRO A 20 8.62 9.71 -30.25
N LEU A 21 8.47 10.86 -30.91
CA LEU A 21 7.30 11.21 -31.74
C LEU A 21 6.92 10.09 -32.74
N ALA A 22 7.90 9.31 -33.19
CA ALA A 22 7.70 8.12 -34.04
C ALA A 22 6.82 7.01 -33.44
N LYS A 23 6.61 6.99 -32.11
CA LYS A 23 5.71 6.04 -31.43
C LYS A 23 4.28 6.57 -31.24
N HIS A 24 4.01 7.80 -31.68
CA HIS A 24 2.69 8.40 -31.60
C HIS A 24 1.95 8.15 -32.91
N ARG A 25 0.69 7.73 -32.83
CA ARG A 25 -0.14 7.51 -34.00
C ARG A 25 -0.90 8.79 -34.30
N ARG A 26 -0.76 9.35 -35.50
CA ARG A 26 -1.51 10.56 -35.88
C ARG A 26 -2.87 10.13 -36.42
N TYR A 27 -3.94 10.65 -35.83
CA TYR A 27 -5.31 10.45 -36.31
C TYR A 27 -5.90 11.83 -36.65
N GLY A 28 -6.02 12.13 -37.95
CA GLY A 28 -6.35 13.48 -38.42
C GLY A 28 -5.32 14.52 -37.99
N SER A 29 -5.78 15.62 -37.36
CA SER A 29 -4.93 16.68 -36.82
C SER A 29 -4.33 16.35 -35.43
N THR A 30 -4.78 15.27 -34.78
CA THR A 30 -4.46 14.96 -33.38
C THR A 30 -3.37 13.89 -33.29
N LEU A 31 -2.42 14.09 -32.39
CA LEU A 31 -1.32 13.16 -32.11
C LEU A 31 -1.70 12.29 -30.91
N LEU A 32 -1.97 11.00 -31.13
CA LEU A 32 -2.33 10.07 -30.07
C LEU A 32 -1.07 9.51 -29.42
N SER A 33 -0.95 9.70 -28.11
CA SER A 33 0.13 9.15 -27.28
C SER A 33 -0.09 7.66 -27.02
N PRO A 34 0.96 6.86 -26.81
CA PRO A 34 0.78 5.50 -26.29
C PRO A 34 -0.05 5.43 -24.99
N MET A 35 -0.13 6.52 -24.21
CA MET A 35 -1.03 6.59 -23.05
C MET A 35 -2.51 6.81 -23.42
N SER A 36 -2.86 7.32 -24.60
CA SER A 36 -4.27 7.47 -24.99
C SER A 36 -4.94 6.14 -25.35
N GLU A 37 -4.16 5.08 -25.58
CA GLU A 37 -4.67 3.71 -25.72
C GLU A 37 -4.71 2.96 -24.38
N ALA A 38 -4.12 3.50 -23.32
CA ALA A 38 -4.20 2.91 -22.00
C ALA A 38 -5.63 3.09 -21.47
N LYS A 39 -6.22 2.01 -20.96
CA LYS A 39 -7.47 2.07 -20.19
C LYS A 39 -7.18 2.73 -18.84
N VAL A 40 -7.16 4.05 -18.83
CA VAL A 40 -7.01 4.82 -17.59
C VAL A 40 -8.39 4.96 -16.99
N GLU A 41 -8.63 4.27 -15.89
CA GLU A 41 -9.82 4.49 -15.06
C GLU A 41 -9.52 5.60 -14.05
N THR A 42 -10.47 6.53 -13.92
CA THR A 42 -10.39 7.57 -12.89
C THR A 42 -10.70 6.93 -11.55
N ILE A 43 -9.72 6.91 -10.65
CA ILE A 43 -9.89 6.43 -9.28
C ILE A 43 -10.32 7.62 -8.41
N HIS A 44 -11.44 7.47 -7.71
CA HIS A 44 -11.94 8.48 -6.78
C HIS A 44 -11.35 8.22 -5.40
N TRP A 45 -10.59 9.17 -4.85
CA TRP A 45 -9.90 8.99 -3.56
C TRP A 45 -10.85 8.61 -2.42
N ASP A 46 -11.90 9.40 -2.24
CA ASP A 46 -12.88 9.29 -1.17
C ASP A 46 -13.65 7.96 -1.20
N ARG A 47 -14.02 7.51 -2.39
CA ARG A 47 -14.80 6.27 -2.58
C ARG A 47 -13.92 5.02 -2.65
N ASP A 48 -12.82 5.08 -3.40
CA ASP A 48 -12.08 3.87 -3.82
C ASP A 48 -10.82 3.63 -2.99
N LEU A 49 -10.15 4.68 -2.48
CA LEU A 49 -8.85 4.54 -1.81
C LEU A 49 -8.89 4.85 -0.32
N LEU A 50 -9.72 5.78 0.12
CA LEU A 50 -9.83 6.15 1.53
C LEU A 50 -10.16 4.95 2.42
N PRO A 51 -11.16 4.09 2.08
CA PRO A 51 -11.46 2.89 2.88
C PRO A 51 -10.24 1.97 3.04
N GLU A 52 -9.41 1.87 2.00
CA GLU A 52 -8.22 1.02 2.01
C GLU A 52 -7.14 1.51 2.99
N HIS A 53 -7.16 2.79 3.37
CA HIS A 53 -6.18 3.36 4.30
C HIS A 53 -6.69 3.40 5.75
N LEU A 54 -7.91 2.94 6.03
CA LEU A 54 -8.51 3.02 7.36
C LEU A 54 -7.69 2.26 8.41
N TRP A 55 -7.20 1.06 8.08
CA TRP A 55 -6.37 0.29 9.03
C TRP A 55 -5.08 1.03 9.39
N ILE A 56 -4.42 1.66 8.41
CA ILE A 56 -3.20 2.43 8.62
C ILE A 56 -3.48 3.67 9.50
N ALA A 57 -4.61 4.35 9.27
CA ALA A 57 -5.04 5.44 10.14
C ALA A 57 -5.34 4.95 11.57
N GLY A 58 -5.97 3.78 11.73
CA GLY A 58 -6.19 3.14 13.03
C GLY A 58 -4.88 2.81 13.76
N LEU A 59 -3.85 2.37 13.02
CA LEU A 59 -2.51 2.18 13.59
C LEU A 59 -1.91 3.49 14.10
N ALA A 60 -2.03 4.57 13.31
CA ALA A 60 -1.53 5.88 13.71
C ALA A 60 -2.31 6.48 14.89
N ASP A 61 -3.61 6.20 15.00
CA ASP A 61 -4.44 6.60 16.14
C ASP A 61 -3.99 5.91 17.44
N VAL A 62 -3.65 4.62 17.38
CA VAL A 62 -3.22 3.84 18.56
C VAL A 62 -1.75 4.06 18.92
N TYR A 63 -0.85 4.16 17.94
CA TYR A 63 0.60 4.13 18.16
C TYR A 63 1.32 5.44 17.82
N SER A 64 0.58 6.50 17.47
CA SER A 64 1.08 7.73 16.84
C SER A 64 1.54 7.55 15.39
N ILE A 65 1.47 8.65 14.64
CA ILE A 65 1.88 8.72 13.24
C ILE A 65 3.34 8.32 13.03
N ASP A 66 4.22 8.65 13.97
CA ASP A 66 5.67 8.43 13.86
C ASP A 66 6.06 6.95 13.96
N THR A 67 5.26 6.12 14.63
CA THR A 67 5.59 4.69 14.80
C THR A 67 4.68 3.76 14.00
N ALA A 68 3.57 4.27 13.45
CA ALA A 68 2.60 3.50 12.67
C ALA A 68 3.26 2.69 11.55
N HIS A 69 4.25 3.26 10.85
CA HIS A 69 4.96 2.59 9.76
C HIS A 69 5.71 1.31 10.20
N GLN A 70 6.20 1.27 11.44
CA GLN A 70 6.90 0.10 12.00
C GLN A 70 5.90 -1.01 12.27
N LYS A 71 4.78 -0.68 12.93
CA LYS A 71 3.68 -1.61 13.26
C LYS A 71 2.99 -2.15 12.02
N PHE A 72 2.79 -1.27 11.04
CA PHE A 72 2.33 -1.64 9.72
C PHE A 72 3.26 -2.66 9.04
N SER A 73 4.57 -2.40 9.04
CA SER A 73 5.55 -3.30 8.40
C SER A 73 5.62 -4.65 9.13
N GLU A 74 5.65 -4.62 10.47
CA GLU A 74 5.64 -5.81 11.33
C GLU A 74 4.46 -6.74 10.99
N PHE A 75 3.24 -6.19 10.92
CA PHE A 75 2.05 -6.99 10.64
C PHE A 75 2.03 -7.51 9.19
N LEU A 76 2.36 -6.66 8.20
CA LEU A 76 2.34 -7.10 6.81
C LEU A 76 3.43 -8.12 6.47
N ASP A 77 4.53 -8.15 7.22
CA ASP A 77 5.54 -9.20 7.07
C ASP A 77 5.00 -10.57 7.48
N ILE A 78 4.13 -10.60 8.50
CA ILE A 78 3.40 -11.80 8.89
C ILE A 78 2.40 -12.18 7.79
N VAL A 79 1.61 -11.22 7.29
CA VAL A 79 0.60 -11.45 6.24
C VAL A 79 1.24 -11.99 4.96
N ASP A 80 2.35 -11.41 4.50
CA ASP A 80 3.08 -11.86 3.31
C ASP A 80 3.45 -13.36 3.36
N ALA A 81 3.77 -13.90 4.53
CA ALA A 81 4.14 -15.30 4.68
C ALA A 81 3.00 -16.27 4.35
N TYR A 82 1.76 -15.76 4.32
CA TYR A 82 0.56 -16.53 4.03
C TYR A 82 -0.02 -16.27 2.64
N ILE A 83 0.46 -15.23 1.95
CA ILE A 83 0.04 -14.91 0.59
C ILE A 83 0.77 -15.84 -0.43
N PRO A 84 0.07 -16.33 -1.47
CA PRO A 84 0.69 -17.11 -2.54
C PRO A 84 1.86 -16.38 -3.23
N SER A 85 2.84 -17.14 -3.71
CA SER A 85 4.00 -16.58 -4.40
C SER A 85 3.60 -15.75 -5.63
N GLY A 86 4.14 -14.52 -5.71
CA GLY A 86 3.88 -13.58 -6.82
C GLY A 86 2.86 -12.49 -6.50
N SER A 87 2.20 -12.55 -5.35
CA SER A 87 1.33 -11.51 -4.81
C SER A 87 1.91 -10.93 -3.51
N TYR A 88 1.54 -9.69 -3.19
CA TYR A 88 2.06 -8.97 -2.03
C TYR A 88 0.98 -8.08 -1.43
N ALA A 89 0.99 -7.95 -0.10
CA ALA A 89 0.13 -6.98 0.58
C ALA A 89 0.81 -5.59 0.62
N PHE A 90 0.07 -4.58 0.16
CA PHE A 90 0.38 -3.17 0.29
C PHE A 90 -0.24 -2.56 1.54
N GLY A 91 -1.08 -3.30 2.26
CA GLY A 91 -1.75 -2.88 3.48
C GLY A 91 -3.06 -2.18 3.26
N TYR A 92 -3.66 -2.39 2.08
CA TYR A 92 -5.05 -2.08 1.83
C TYR A 92 -5.95 -3.09 2.55
N ILE A 93 -7.16 -2.68 2.92
CA ILE A 93 -8.13 -3.58 3.54
C ILE A 93 -8.40 -4.75 2.59
N SER A 94 -8.51 -4.48 1.29
CA SER A 94 -8.67 -5.51 0.26
C SER A 94 -7.55 -6.55 0.23
N ASP A 95 -6.32 -6.17 0.62
CA ASP A 95 -5.18 -7.08 0.55
C ASP A 95 -5.27 -8.24 1.55
N PHE A 96 -6.05 -8.09 2.62
CA PHE A 96 -6.24 -9.17 3.61
C PHE A 96 -7.01 -10.37 3.05
N ASP A 97 -7.75 -10.20 1.94
CA ASP A 97 -8.40 -11.32 1.25
C ASP A 97 -7.42 -12.14 0.39
N LEU A 98 -6.20 -11.63 0.14
CA LEU A 98 -5.14 -12.38 -0.53
C LEU A 98 -4.66 -13.59 0.29
N VAL A 99 -4.94 -13.61 1.60
CA VAL A 99 -4.69 -14.78 2.45
C VAL A 99 -5.74 -15.85 2.15
N PRO A 100 -5.32 -17.03 1.64
CA PRO A 100 -6.24 -18.11 1.29
C PRO A 100 -7.09 -18.56 2.48
N ALA A 101 -8.38 -18.81 2.24
CA ALA A 101 -9.34 -19.13 3.30
C ALA A 101 -8.93 -20.36 4.15
N ASP A 102 -8.34 -21.36 3.51
CA ASP A 102 -7.81 -22.58 4.13
C ASP A 102 -6.61 -22.34 5.06
N ARG A 103 -5.96 -21.18 4.98
CA ARG A 103 -4.81 -20.80 5.82
C ARG A 103 -5.16 -19.83 6.94
N ARG A 104 -6.39 -19.30 6.98
CA ARG A 104 -6.80 -18.26 7.95
C ARG A 104 -6.84 -18.78 9.38
N ASP A 105 -7.26 -20.02 9.61
CA ASP A 105 -7.27 -20.63 10.94
C ASP A 105 -5.85 -20.86 11.47
N GLU A 106 -4.94 -21.32 10.59
CA GLU A 106 -3.52 -21.45 10.91
C GLU A 106 -2.92 -20.09 11.28
N PHE A 107 -3.21 -19.05 10.48
CA PHE A 107 -2.77 -17.67 10.72
C PHE A 107 -3.18 -17.18 12.10
N TRP A 108 -4.46 -17.37 12.47
CA TRP A 108 -4.98 -17.02 13.78
C TRP A 108 -4.28 -17.76 14.91
N SER A 109 -4.16 -19.10 14.80
CA SER A 109 -3.55 -19.90 15.87
C SER A 109 -2.09 -19.53 16.15
N LYS A 110 -1.35 -19.09 15.13
CA LYS A 110 0.08 -18.75 15.25
C LYS A 110 0.34 -17.29 15.63
N HIS A 111 -0.56 -16.38 15.27
CA HIS A 111 -0.33 -14.94 15.36
C HIS A 111 -1.40 -14.19 16.16
N GLU A 112 -2.15 -14.89 17.02
CA GLU A 112 -3.28 -14.32 17.77
C GLU A 112 -2.91 -13.01 18.48
N SER A 113 -1.78 -12.96 19.18
CA SER A 113 -1.36 -11.76 19.91
C SER A 113 -1.05 -10.58 18.99
N GLN A 114 -0.40 -10.84 17.84
CA GLN A 114 -0.14 -9.82 16.84
C GLN A 114 -1.41 -9.35 16.15
N ILE A 115 -2.39 -10.23 15.92
CA ILE A 115 -3.69 -9.85 15.36
C ILE A 115 -4.45 -8.96 16.34
N GLN A 116 -4.49 -9.35 17.62
CA GLN A 116 -5.13 -8.55 18.67
C GLN A 116 -4.51 -7.16 18.75
N GLU A 117 -3.19 -7.07 18.81
CA GLU A 117 -2.48 -5.81 19.00
C GLU A 117 -2.44 -4.95 17.73
N LEU A 118 -2.08 -5.52 16.58
CA LEU A 118 -1.78 -4.77 15.35
C LEU A 118 -2.97 -4.63 14.39
N PHE A 119 -4.06 -5.37 14.60
CA PHE A 119 -5.25 -5.28 13.75
C PHE A 119 -6.52 -5.00 14.56
N HIS A 120 -6.83 -5.84 15.56
CA HIS A 120 -8.08 -5.74 16.30
C HIS A 120 -8.20 -4.44 17.09
N LYS A 121 -7.18 -4.11 17.88
CA LYS A 121 -7.14 -2.86 18.67
C LYS A 121 -7.19 -1.60 17.79
N PRO A 122 -6.44 -1.50 16.68
CA PRO A 122 -6.55 -0.39 15.74
C PRO A 122 -7.94 -0.20 15.14
N ILE A 123 -8.56 -1.26 14.60
CA ILE A 123 -9.74 -1.11 13.75
C ILE A 123 -10.78 -2.24 13.85
N GLY A 124 -10.50 -3.32 14.58
CA GLY A 124 -11.35 -4.52 14.64
C GLY A 124 -12.78 -4.25 15.10
N ARG A 125 -12.96 -3.42 16.15
CA ARG A 125 -14.31 -3.06 16.64
C ARG A 125 -15.12 -2.27 15.62
N ILE A 126 -14.47 -1.39 14.86
CA ILE A 126 -15.11 -0.61 13.79
C ILE A 126 -15.50 -1.53 12.63
N LEU A 127 -14.61 -2.44 12.23
CA LEU A 127 -14.89 -3.40 11.15
C LEU A 127 -15.94 -4.44 11.52
N ALA A 128 -16.24 -4.64 12.80
CA ALA A 128 -17.34 -5.51 13.24
C ALA A 128 -18.71 -5.09 12.69
N PHE A 129 -18.89 -3.80 12.36
CA PHE A 129 -20.11 -3.29 11.71
C PHE A 129 -20.19 -3.61 10.21
N TYR A 130 -19.12 -4.13 9.62
CA TYR A 130 -19.01 -4.38 8.18
C TYR A 130 -18.59 -5.84 7.92
N PRO A 131 -19.44 -6.84 8.21
CA PRO A 131 -19.05 -8.25 8.17
C PRO A 131 -18.59 -8.75 6.79
N ASP A 132 -19.01 -8.09 5.71
CA ASP A 132 -18.65 -8.45 4.34
C ASP A 132 -17.32 -7.82 3.87
N ASN A 133 -16.59 -7.14 4.76
CA ASN A 133 -15.31 -6.53 4.39
C ASN A 133 -14.22 -7.60 4.16
N PRO A 134 -13.25 -7.36 3.26
CA PRO A 134 -12.16 -8.30 2.95
C PRO A 134 -11.32 -8.78 4.14
N ALA A 135 -11.27 -8.00 5.21
CA ALA A 135 -10.52 -8.28 6.43
C ALA A 135 -11.42 -8.77 7.58
N SER A 136 -12.69 -9.11 7.33
CA SER A 136 -13.64 -9.52 8.37
C SER A 136 -13.21 -10.77 9.12
N TRP A 137 -12.46 -11.65 8.46
CA TRP A 137 -11.91 -12.85 9.07
C TRP A 137 -10.86 -12.55 10.16
N LEU A 138 -10.29 -11.34 10.20
CA LEU A 138 -9.40 -10.86 11.28
C LEU A 138 -10.18 -10.23 12.45
N VAL A 139 -11.51 -10.15 12.36
CA VAL A 139 -12.38 -9.64 13.43
C VAL A 139 -12.94 -10.81 14.23
N SER A 140 -12.45 -11.00 15.45
CA SER A 140 -12.95 -12.05 16.34
C SER A 140 -14.15 -11.59 17.16
N ARG A 141 -15.25 -12.35 17.10
CA ARG A 141 -16.44 -12.15 17.95
C ARG A 141 -16.15 -12.34 19.42
N THR A 142 -15.30 -13.32 19.78
CA THR A 142 -14.97 -13.60 21.17
C THR A 142 -14.19 -12.46 21.83
N LEU A 143 -13.35 -11.76 21.07
CA LEU A 143 -12.65 -10.56 21.54
C LEU A 143 -13.62 -9.42 21.79
N ILE A 144 -14.54 -9.18 20.85
CA ILE A 144 -15.57 -8.14 20.98
C ILE A 144 -16.41 -8.37 22.23
N GLU A 145 -16.88 -9.60 22.44
CA GLU A 145 -17.68 -9.97 23.61
C GLU A 145 -16.92 -9.73 24.93
N ARG A 146 -15.60 -10.00 24.96
CA ARG A 146 -14.75 -9.76 26.15
C ARG A 146 -14.58 -8.28 26.48
N GLU A 147 -14.53 -7.43 25.46
CA GLU A 147 -14.36 -5.98 25.60
C GLU A 147 -15.67 -5.25 25.91
N GLY A 148 -16.80 -5.95 25.81
CA GLY A 148 -18.13 -5.40 26.07
C GLY A 148 -18.89 -5.01 24.78
N PRO A 149 -20.16 -4.57 24.93
CA PRO A 149 -21.04 -4.34 23.81
C PRO A 149 -20.46 -3.32 22.82
N LEU A 150 -20.70 -3.54 21.53
CA LEU A 150 -20.39 -2.57 20.49
C LEU A 150 -21.34 -1.38 20.64
N ASP A 151 -20.80 -0.22 21.02
CA ASP A 151 -21.54 1.05 21.02
C ASP A 151 -21.38 1.73 19.65
N PRO A 152 -22.43 1.77 18.80
CA PRO A 152 -22.34 2.39 17.49
C PRO A 152 -21.92 3.87 17.57
N THR A 153 -22.29 4.57 18.64
CA THR A 153 -21.97 5.99 18.80
C THR A 153 -20.47 6.17 18.96
N VAL A 154 -19.82 5.35 19.79
CA VAL A 154 -18.38 5.44 20.04
C VAL A 154 -17.59 5.05 18.79
N GLU A 155 -17.89 3.87 18.24
CA GLU A 155 -17.08 3.29 17.16
C GLU A 155 -17.27 4.04 15.83
N LEU A 156 -18.51 4.46 15.50
CA LEU A 156 -18.75 5.22 14.28
C LEU A 156 -18.27 6.67 14.39
N ASN A 157 -18.24 7.26 15.59
CA ASN A 157 -17.60 8.56 15.78
C ASN A 157 -16.08 8.48 15.58
N ARG A 158 -15.45 7.41 16.08
CA ARG A 158 -14.02 7.16 15.83
C ARG A 158 -13.74 6.96 14.34
N LEU A 159 -14.56 6.17 13.65
CA LEU A 159 -14.49 6.01 12.19
C LEU A 159 -14.65 7.36 11.47
N ARG A 160 -15.64 8.17 11.86
CA ARG A 160 -15.86 9.50 11.28
C ARG A 160 -14.65 10.40 11.45
N THR A 161 -14.02 10.40 12.62
CA THR A 161 -12.81 11.17 12.88
C THR A 161 -11.66 10.73 11.96
N MET A 162 -11.45 9.43 11.78
CA MET A 162 -10.45 8.91 10.83
C MET A 162 -10.76 9.30 9.37
N ILE A 163 -12.02 9.23 8.96
CA ILE A 163 -12.41 9.64 7.59
C ILE A 163 -12.14 11.13 7.39
N VAL A 164 -12.55 11.97 8.34
CA VAL A 164 -12.35 13.43 8.26
C VAL A 164 -10.87 13.79 8.22
N SER A 165 -10.00 13.09 8.94
CA SER A 165 -8.55 13.34 8.89
C SER A 165 -7.91 12.87 7.57
N LEU A 166 -8.49 11.88 6.88
CA LEU A 166 -7.99 11.36 5.60
C LEU A 166 -8.60 12.03 4.35
N LEU A 167 -9.69 12.79 4.50
CA LEU A 167 -10.36 13.48 3.39
C LEU A 167 -9.50 14.56 2.70
N PRO A 168 -8.73 15.41 3.42
CA PRO A 168 -7.95 16.46 2.78
C PRO A 168 -6.97 15.92 1.73
N GLY A 169 -6.99 16.51 0.53
CA GLY A 169 -6.09 16.11 -0.55
C GLY A 169 -4.61 16.47 -0.29
N LYS A 170 -4.37 17.55 0.46
CA LYS A 170 -3.04 18.15 0.71
C LYS A 170 -2.88 18.51 2.19
N ASP A 171 -2.73 17.50 3.02
CA ASP A 171 -2.48 17.64 4.45
C ASP A 171 -1.32 16.71 4.85
N ASP A 172 -0.57 17.09 5.89
CA ASP A 172 0.62 16.36 6.32
C ASP A 172 0.26 14.98 6.88
N TYR A 173 -0.82 14.87 7.67
CA TYR A 173 -1.26 13.60 8.23
C TYR A 173 -1.75 12.67 7.12
N ALA A 174 -2.69 13.14 6.28
CA ALA A 174 -3.22 12.33 5.19
C ALA A 174 -2.12 11.92 4.19
N GLY A 175 -1.19 12.83 3.90
CA GLY A 175 -0.02 12.57 3.07
C GLY A 175 0.89 11.48 3.65
N HIS A 176 1.14 11.52 4.96
CA HIS A 176 1.95 10.52 5.65
C HIS A 176 1.30 9.13 5.60
N ILE A 177 0.01 9.03 5.94
CA ILE A 177 -0.73 7.76 5.89
C ILE A 177 -0.70 7.16 4.48
N ARG A 178 -0.93 7.97 3.44
CA ARG A 178 -0.88 7.53 2.03
C ARG A 178 0.51 7.11 1.57
N ALA A 179 1.57 7.61 2.21
CA ALA A 179 2.93 7.27 1.85
C ALA A 179 3.39 5.93 2.44
N ILE A 180 2.80 5.47 3.54
CA ILE A 180 3.20 4.23 4.24
C ILE A 180 3.19 2.99 3.30
N PRO A 181 2.14 2.74 2.49
CA PRO A 181 2.12 1.63 1.53
C PRO A 181 3.27 1.63 0.53
N LEU A 182 3.85 2.80 0.20
CA LEU A 182 4.98 2.88 -0.74
C LEU A 182 6.20 2.10 -0.24
N GLY A 183 6.38 1.98 1.08
CA GLY A 183 7.44 1.15 1.66
C GLY A 183 7.40 -0.30 1.19
N ARG A 184 6.19 -0.83 0.93
CA ARG A 184 5.97 -2.20 0.44
C ARG A 184 6.42 -2.37 -1.00
N VAL A 185 6.19 -1.35 -1.83
CA VAL A 185 6.66 -1.33 -3.22
C VAL A 185 8.19 -1.45 -3.29
N PHE A 186 8.90 -0.78 -2.37
CA PHE A 186 10.36 -0.88 -2.26
C PHE A 186 10.80 -2.24 -1.69
N LYS A 187 10.18 -2.70 -0.60
CA LYS A 187 10.47 -4.01 0.01
C LYS A 187 10.41 -5.14 -1.02
N HIS A 188 9.35 -5.15 -1.83
CA HIS A 188 9.07 -6.18 -2.82
C HIS A 188 9.73 -5.94 -4.18
N LYS A 189 10.60 -4.92 -4.28
CA LYS A 189 11.40 -4.59 -5.48
C LYS A 189 10.56 -4.36 -6.75
N LEU A 190 9.33 -3.89 -6.58
CA LEU A 190 8.40 -3.63 -7.68
C LEU A 190 8.79 -2.36 -8.46
N ILE A 191 9.52 -1.44 -7.83
CA ILE A 191 10.17 -0.32 -8.51
C ILE A 191 11.66 -0.64 -8.69
N HIS A 192 12.10 -0.65 -9.95
CA HIS A 192 13.51 -0.69 -10.29
C HIS A 192 14.05 0.74 -10.45
N MET A 193 14.94 1.16 -9.56
CA MET A 193 15.70 2.40 -9.70
C MET A 193 17.00 2.09 -10.48
N PRO A 194 17.15 2.50 -11.75
CA PRO A 194 18.41 2.40 -12.46
C PRO A 194 19.54 3.06 -11.67
N ARG A 195 20.67 2.35 -11.50
CA ARG A 195 21.84 2.81 -10.71
C ARG A 195 22.38 4.17 -11.14
N ASP A 196 22.12 4.58 -12.38
CA ASP A 196 22.63 5.82 -12.98
C ASP A 196 21.58 6.95 -13.04
N LEU A 197 20.46 6.85 -12.31
CA LEU A 197 19.48 7.94 -12.26
C LEU A 197 20.10 9.19 -11.61
N PRO A 198 20.13 10.35 -12.29
CA PRO A 198 20.59 11.60 -11.70
C PRO A 198 19.73 12.06 -10.51
N VAL A 199 18.58 11.42 -10.26
CA VAL A 199 17.73 11.60 -9.07
C VAL A 199 18.45 11.25 -7.77
N VAL A 200 19.35 10.26 -7.75
CA VAL A 200 20.15 9.94 -6.55
C VAL A 200 21.06 11.12 -6.15
N LYS A 201 21.46 11.97 -7.12
CA LYS A 201 22.18 13.24 -6.85
C LYS A 201 21.26 14.39 -6.45
N LEU A 202 19.95 14.27 -6.63
CA LEU A 202 18.94 15.28 -6.24
C LEU A 202 18.39 15.05 -4.84
N LEU A 203 18.39 13.81 -4.34
CA LEU A 203 17.96 13.49 -2.97
C LEU A 203 18.70 14.28 -1.87
N PRO A 204 20.03 14.55 -1.96
CA PRO A 204 20.72 15.38 -0.98
C PRO A 204 20.26 16.85 -0.96
N LYS A 205 19.61 17.35 -2.02
CA LYS A 205 19.06 18.72 -2.07
C LYS A 205 17.75 18.86 -1.29
N TYR A 206 17.07 17.76 -1.01
CA TYR A 206 15.95 17.72 -0.08
C TYR A 206 16.50 17.43 1.31
N LYS A 207 17.15 18.43 1.92
CA LYS A 207 17.29 18.43 3.38
C LYS A 207 15.90 18.38 3.96
N ALA A 208 15.66 17.49 4.92
CA ALA A 208 14.51 17.60 5.81
C ALA A 208 14.47 19.05 6.29
N ASN A 209 13.38 19.75 6.02
CA ASN A 209 13.12 21.02 6.69
C ASN A 209 12.86 20.67 8.15
N SER A 210 13.94 20.47 8.91
CA SER A 210 13.93 20.61 10.36
C SER A 210 13.63 22.06 10.64
N ARG A 211 12.36 22.38 10.84
CA ARG A 211 11.96 23.57 11.58
C ARG A 211 11.29 23.07 12.86
N ILE A 212 12.01 23.40 13.94
CA ILE A 212 11.59 23.39 15.34
C ILE A 212 10.32 24.22 15.50
#